data_AF-A0AAP0IS92-F1
#
_entry.id   AF-A0AAP0IS92-F1
#
_cell.length_a   1.000
_cell.length_b   1.000
_cell.length_c   1.000
_cell.angle_alpha   90.00
_cell.angle_beta   90.00
_cell.angle_gamma   90.00
#
_symmetry.space_group_name_H-M   'P 1'
#
loop_
_entity.id
_entity.type
_entity.pdbx_description
1 polymer ?
#
loop_
_entity_poly.entity_id
_entity_poly.type
_entity_poly.pdbx_seq_one_letter_code
_entity_poly.pdbx_strand_id
1 'polypeptide(L)'
;MLRMLKVVKMETEFANLLQEQSSISSESLSWRIPIYTNQINGAKMESVNDPSFQTWAPATAAPATAPSVDSSVKRFSDNPEVNLNKMFRSKPSSLALPLDSPLRVEEPKYEGFRHVMLKLLLFYSKQSKSIRGANVVYKRITSQVDKPFIYNVFNLEKTFKTTFSLLIIHMWLCLRRLKEEGKEGVEFGQYIYEIYHHDLELRVSKAGVNLLLSKWMKELEKIFYGNIIAYDTAMLPEAKQDELSNMIWRNVFSDDGSPMPDAAALPAMARYVCREYTCMMLTDKEAIYSGNFAFTRLANSSLESSRRD
;
A
#
# COMPACT_ATOMS: atom_id res chain seq x y z
N MET A 1 7.91 27.93 8.94
CA MET A 1 6.57 28.00 8.33
C MET A 1 6.27 26.77 7.46
N LEU A 2 7.01 26.50 6.38
CA LEU A 2 6.72 25.37 5.47
C LEU A 2 6.78 23.97 6.11
N ARG A 3 7.71 23.72 7.04
CA ARG A 3 7.78 22.45 7.80
C ARG A 3 6.57 22.26 8.72
N MET A 4 6.13 23.32 9.40
CA MET A 4 4.96 23.29 10.28
C MET A 4 3.68 23.04 9.48
N LEU A 5 3.53 23.68 8.30
CA LEU A 5 2.39 23.44 7.40
C LEU A 5 2.31 21.99 6.91
N LYS A 6 3.45 21.35 6.62
CA LYS A 6 3.49 19.93 6.24
C LYS A 6 3.08 18.99 7.38
N VAL A 7 3.55 19.30 8.59
CA VAL A 7 3.19 18.54 9.81
C VAL A 7 1.69 18.65 10.06
N VAL A 8 1.13 19.87 10.06
CA VAL A 8 -0.29 20.09 10.29
C VAL A 8 -1.15 19.39 9.23
N LYS A 9 -0.81 19.51 7.94
CA LYS A 9 -1.53 18.81 6.87
C LYS A 9 -1.51 17.29 7.06
N MET A 10 -0.36 16.75 7.45
CA MET A 10 -0.20 15.32 7.70
C MET A 10 -1.00 14.86 8.92
N GLU A 11 -0.97 15.60 10.02
CA GLU A 11 -1.76 15.29 11.21
C GLU A 11 -3.27 15.29 10.91
N THR A 12 -3.73 16.21 10.06
CA THR A 12 -5.12 16.23 9.57
C THR A 12 -5.44 15.01 8.69
N GLU A 13 -4.60 14.68 7.71
CA GLU A 13 -4.77 13.48 6.86
C GLU A 13 -4.84 12.20 7.73
N PHE A 14 -4.05 12.14 8.79
CA PHE A 14 -4.07 11.01 9.73
C PHE A 14 -5.31 10.95 10.62
N ALA A 15 -5.76 12.09 11.14
CA ALA A 15 -6.98 12.13 11.93
C ALA A 15 -8.18 11.60 11.12
N ASN A 16 -8.24 11.95 9.84
CA ASN A 16 -9.28 11.49 8.91
C ASN A 16 -9.19 9.98 8.66
N LEU A 17 -7.97 9.45 8.43
CA LEU A 17 -7.74 8.00 8.28
C LEU A 17 -8.20 7.20 9.51
N LEU A 18 -8.07 7.76 10.71
CA LEU A 18 -8.43 7.07 11.96
C LEU A 18 -9.93 7.10 12.23
N GLN A 19 -10.60 8.20 11.89
CA GLN A 19 -12.04 8.35 12.10
C GLN A 19 -12.84 7.36 11.24
N GLU A 20 -12.37 7.06 10.02
CA GLU A 20 -13.03 6.16 9.07
C GLU A 20 -12.93 4.65 9.45
N GLN A 21 -12.00 4.28 10.34
CA GLN A 21 -11.67 2.87 10.63
C GLN A 21 -12.19 2.36 12.00
N SER A 22 -12.95 3.16 12.73
CA SER A 22 -13.41 2.88 14.11
C SER A 22 -14.47 1.77 14.27
N SER A 23 -14.73 0.93 13.25
CA SER A 23 -15.80 -0.09 13.27
C SER A 23 -15.36 -1.56 13.13
N ILE A 24 -14.07 -1.89 13.30
CA ILE A 24 -13.57 -3.26 13.12
C ILE A 24 -13.51 -4.02 14.46
N SER A 25 -14.24 -5.14 14.56
CA SER A 25 -14.44 -5.94 15.77
C SER A 25 -13.24 -6.81 16.18
N SER A 26 -13.26 -7.26 17.43
CA SER A 26 -12.18 -7.99 18.13
C SER A 26 -11.93 -9.44 17.66
N GLU A 27 -12.66 -9.96 16.68
CA GLU A 27 -12.46 -11.30 16.08
C GLU A 27 -11.38 -11.33 14.96
N SER A 28 -10.77 -10.19 14.65
CA SER A 28 -9.78 -9.93 13.59
C SER A 28 -8.38 -10.56 13.77
N LEU A 29 -8.19 -11.44 14.75
CA LEU A 29 -6.87 -11.87 15.23
C LEU A 29 -6.20 -13.00 14.42
N SER A 30 -6.85 -13.57 13.39
CA SER A 30 -6.28 -14.67 12.58
C SER A 30 -5.27 -14.21 11.51
N TRP A 31 -5.17 -12.91 11.24
CA TRP A 31 -4.20 -12.29 10.32
C TRP A 31 -2.90 -11.87 10.99
N ARG A 32 -2.78 -12.07 12.30
CA ARG A 32 -1.49 -11.97 12.98
C ARG A 32 -0.60 -13.08 12.40
N ILE A 33 0.25 -12.70 11.45
CA ILE A 33 1.51 -13.39 11.17
C ILE A 33 2.05 -13.84 12.55
N PRO A 34 2.48 -15.09 12.76
CA PRO A 34 2.65 -15.72 14.09
C PRO A 34 3.65 -15.08 15.08
N ILE A 35 3.93 -13.78 15.01
CA ILE A 35 4.95 -13.06 15.78
C ILE A 35 4.39 -11.73 16.31
N TYR A 36 3.27 -11.76 17.03
CA TYR A 36 2.96 -10.76 18.07
C TYR A 36 2.37 -11.36 19.35
N THR A 37 2.25 -12.68 19.46
CA THR A 37 1.90 -13.34 20.73
C THR A 37 3.00 -13.16 21.78
N ASN A 38 4.29 -13.11 21.42
CA ASN A 38 5.36 -13.06 22.43
C ASN A 38 5.84 -11.66 22.84
N GLN A 39 5.49 -10.59 22.13
CA GLN A 39 5.87 -9.21 22.51
C GLN A 39 4.76 -8.47 23.27
N ILE A 40 3.52 -8.98 23.26
CA ILE A 40 2.39 -8.44 24.03
C ILE A 40 2.21 -9.19 25.35
N ASN A 41 2.63 -10.46 25.44
CA ASN A 41 2.56 -11.26 26.68
C ASN A 41 3.55 -10.81 27.79
N GLY A 42 4.44 -9.86 27.50
CA GLY A 42 5.33 -9.23 28.49
C GLY A 42 4.77 -7.96 29.14
N ALA A 43 3.66 -7.41 28.62
CA ALA A 43 2.96 -6.28 29.22
C ALA A 43 1.66 -6.78 29.84
N LYS A 44 1.77 -7.17 31.10
CA LYS A 44 0.66 -7.56 31.98
C LYS A 44 -0.49 -6.55 31.84
N MET A 45 -1.71 -7.08 31.68
CA MET A 45 -2.95 -6.33 31.80
C MET A 45 -2.93 -5.48 33.06
N GLU A 46 -2.83 -4.16 32.89
CA GLU A 46 -3.29 -3.19 33.88
C GLU A 46 -4.49 -2.48 33.26
N SER A 47 -5.65 -2.76 33.84
CA SER A 47 -6.89 -2.06 33.54
C SER A 47 -6.72 -0.59 33.89
N VAL A 48 -6.78 0.29 32.90
CA VAL A 48 -6.88 1.74 33.14
C VAL A 48 -8.17 2.24 32.52
N ASN A 49 -9.20 2.30 33.36
CA ASN A 49 -10.26 3.30 33.23
C ASN A 49 -9.60 4.67 33.43
N ASP A 50 -9.25 5.36 32.35
CA ASP A 50 -8.81 6.76 32.37
C ASP A 50 -9.99 7.65 31.93
N PRO A 51 -10.56 8.49 32.81
CA PRO A 51 -11.68 9.36 32.48
C PRO A 51 -11.29 10.61 31.66
N SER A 52 -10.06 10.71 31.13
CA SER A 52 -9.61 11.89 30.38
C SER A 52 -10.12 12.02 28.93
N PHE A 53 -10.99 11.12 28.46
CA PHE A 53 -11.58 11.19 27.10
C PHE A 53 -12.90 11.97 26.99
N GLN A 54 -13.34 12.67 28.04
CA GLN A 54 -14.50 13.57 27.98
C GLN A 54 -14.07 15.01 28.23
N THR A 55 -13.71 15.73 27.16
CA THR A 55 -14.08 17.13 26.89
C THR A 55 -13.16 17.69 25.79
N TRP A 56 -13.67 17.73 24.56
CA TRP A 56 -13.26 18.76 23.61
C TRP A 56 -14.52 19.32 22.98
N ALA A 57 -15.08 20.36 23.61
CA ALA A 57 -16.04 21.25 22.97
C ALA A 57 -15.25 22.25 22.10
N PRO A 58 -15.66 22.56 20.87
CA PRO A 58 -14.99 23.57 20.07
C PRO A 58 -15.25 24.96 20.66
N ALA A 59 -14.17 25.71 20.93
CA ALA A 59 -14.25 27.11 21.31
C ALA A 59 -14.75 27.96 20.13
N THR A 60 -15.79 28.75 20.37
CA THR A 60 -16.38 29.70 19.44
C THR A 60 -15.38 30.79 19.08
N ALA A 61 -14.94 30.83 17.82
CA ALA A 61 -14.23 31.99 17.26
C ALA A 61 -15.23 32.83 16.44
N ALA A 62 -15.37 34.09 16.81
CA ALA A 62 -16.20 35.10 16.14
C ALA A 62 -15.67 35.43 14.72
N PRO A 63 -16.51 35.94 13.80
CA PRO A 63 -16.18 36.02 12.38
C PRO A 63 -15.28 37.22 12.07
N ALA A 64 -14.11 36.96 11.49
CA ALA A 64 -13.31 37.98 10.83
C ALA A 64 -13.63 37.98 9.33
N THR A 65 -14.23 39.06 8.85
CA THR A 65 -14.52 39.31 7.44
C THR A 65 -13.22 39.51 6.65
N ALA A 66 -13.03 38.75 5.57
CA ALA A 66 -11.99 38.99 4.58
C ALA A 66 -12.57 38.82 3.17
N PRO A 67 -12.07 39.56 2.16
CA PRO A 67 -12.80 39.90 0.95
C PRO A 67 -12.84 38.77 -0.09
N SER A 68 -13.88 38.82 -0.91
CA SER A 68 -14.09 37.96 -2.08
C SER A 68 -12.92 38.04 -3.05
N VAL A 69 -12.15 36.95 -3.16
CA VAL A 69 -11.22 36.72 -4.27
C VAL A 69 -11.71 35.51 -5.05
N ASP A 70 -12.12 35.81 -6.28
CA ASP A 70 -12.54 34.89 -7.32
C ASP A 70 -11.47 33.79 -7.52
N SER A 71 -11.77 32.57 -7.08
CA SER A 71 -10.92 31.40 -7.32
C SER A 71 -11.51 30.61 -8.49
N SER A 72 -11.14 31.05 -9.68
CA SER A 72 -11.21 30.24 -10.89
C SER A 72 -10.36 28.99 -10.69
N VAL A 73 -11.00 27.91 -10.22
CA VAL A 73 -10.44 26.56 -10.19
C VAL A 73 -10.12 26.18 -11.64
N LYS A 74 -8.84 26.29 -12.02
CA LYS A 74 -8.30 25.65 -13.21
C LYS A 74 -8.42 24.14 -13.02
N ARG A 75 -9.55 23.60 -13.48
CA ARG A 75 -9.75 22.19 -13.76
C ARG A 75 -8.62 21.78 -14.69
N PHE A 76 -7.67 20.97 -14.21
CA PHE A 76 -6.62 20.38 -15.03
C PHE A 76 -7.28 19.36 -15.96
N SER A 77 -7.82 19.85 -17.06
CA SER A 77 -8.31 19.05 -18.19
C SER A 77 -7.41 19.37 -19.37
N ASP A 78 -6.52 18.42 -19.69
CA ASP A 78 -6.12 18.05 -21.05
C ASP A 78 -4.95 17.04 -20.97
N ASN A 79 -5.29 15.75 -20.94
CA ASN A 79 -4.37 14.66 -21.28
C ASN A 79 -5.21 13.56 -21.95
N PRO A 80 -4.70 12.87 -22.99
CA PRO A 80 -5.52 12.08 -23.91
C PRO A 80 -6.26 10.98 -23.17
N GLU A 81 -7.58 10.89 -23.40
CA GLU A 81 -8.54 10.02 -22.73
C GLU A 81 -8.01 8.60 -22.48
N VAL A 82 -7.56 8.35 -21.27
CA VAL A 82 -7.38 6.98 -20.77
C VAL A 82 -8.77 6.39 -20.63
N ASN A 83 -9.17 5.50 -21.55
CA ASN A 83 -10.49 4.89 -21.52
C ASN A 83 -10.56 3.81 -20.42
N LEU A 84 -10.78 4.28 -19.19
CA LEU A 84 -10.86 3.46 -17.97
C LEU A 84 -11.88 2.32 -18.06
N ASN A 85 -12.94 2.52 -18.85
CA ASN A 85 -13.98 1.52 -19.08
C ASN A 85 -13.47 0.30 -19.86
N LYS A 86 -12.44 0.43 -20.70
CA LYS A 86 -11.84 -0.67 -21.48
C LYS A 86 -10.60 -1.30 -20.82
N MET A 87 -9.98 -0.61 -19.85
CA MET A 87 -8.77 -1.11 -19.19
C MET A 87 -9.03 -2.35 -18.32
N PHE A 88 -8.00 -3.19 -18.20
CA PHE A 88 -7.96 -4.39 -17.35
C PHE A 88 -9.00 -5.48 -17.69
N ARG A 89 -9.55 -5.47 -18.91
CA ARG A 89 -10.49 -6.50 -19.39
C ARG A 89 -9.82 -7.72 -20.05
N SER A 90 -8.52 -7.64 -20.33
CA SER A 90 -7.75 -8.77 -20.85
C SER A 90 -7.72 -9.92 -19.84
N LYS A 91 -7.73 -11.17 -20.32
CA LYS A 91 -7.61 -12.36 -19.46
C LYS A 91 -6.40 -12.23 -18.52
N PRO A 92 -6.56 -12.50 -17.21
CA PRO A 92 -5.45 -12.54 -16.26
C PRO A 92 -4.37 -13.54 -16.70
N SER A 93 -3.11 -13.17 -16.49
CA SER A 93 -1.93 -13.98 -16.81
C SER A 93 -0.89 -13.83 -15.70
N SER A 94 0.08 -14.74 -15.61
CA SER A 94 1.22 -14.59 -14.69
C SER A 94 1.90 -13.22 -14.84
N LEU A 95 2.32 -12.64 -13.71
CA LEU A 95 3.11 -11.41 -13.64
C LEU A 95 4.62 -11.68 -13.68
N ALA A 96 5.04 -12.93 -13.82
CA ALA A 96 6.44 -13.30 -13.91
C ALA A 96 7.12 -12.57 -15.08
N LEU A 97 8.29 -12.02 -14.81
CA LEU A 97 9.09 -11.37 -15.84
C LEU A 97 9.65 -12.42 -16.82
N PRO A 98 9.54 -12.19 -18.14
CA PRO A 98 10.21 -13.01 -19.15
C PRO A 98 11.70 -13.14 -18.88
N LEU A 99 12.31 -14.29 -19.20
CA LEU A 99 13.71 -14.60 -18.89
C LEU A 99 14.72 -13.59 -19.48
N ASP A 100 14.37 -12.96 -20.59
CA ASP A 100 15.14 -11.94 -21.31
C ASP A 100 14.89 -10.50 -20.81
N SER A 101 14.00 -10.32 -19.82
CA SER A 101 13.64 -8.99 -19.35
C SER A 101 14.80 -8.33 -18.61
N PRO A 102 15.19 -7.09 -18.96
CA PRO A 102 16.26 -6.35 -18.29
C PRO A 102 15.92 -5.96 -16.86
N LEU A 103 14.65 -6.14 -16.45
CA LEU A 103 14.21 -5.89 -15.10
C LEU A 103 14.46 -7.09 -14.18
N ARG A 104 14.87 -8.26 -14.70
CA ARG A 104 15.14 -9.42 -13.87
C ARG A 104 16.33 -9.17 -12.95
N VAL A 105 16.20 -9.68 -11.73
CA VAL A 105 17.27 -9.72 -10.74
C VAL A 105 17.81 -11.14 -10.72
N GLU A 106 19.07 -11.28 -11.10
CA GLU A 106 19.82 -12.52 -10.99
C GLU A 106 20.61 -12.52 -9.68
N GLU A 107 20.66 -13.66 -8.98
CA GLU A 107 21.56 -13.79 -7.84
C GLU A 107 23.02 -13.75 -8.35
N PRO A 108 23.86 -12.83 -7.86
CA PRO A 108 25.25 -12.77 -8.28
C PRO A 108 25.97 -14.07 -7.88
N LYS A 109 26.46 -14.80 -8.89
CA LYS A 109 27.26 -16.01 -8.71
C LYS A 109 28.73 -15.62 -8.56
N TYR A 110 29.21 -15.62 -7.32
CA TYR A 110 30.64 -15.41 -7.04
C TYR A 110 31.37 -16.76 -7.07
N GLU A 111 32.52 -16.80 -7.75
CA GLU A 111 33.39 -17.96 -7.90
C GLU A 111 34.69 -17.85 -7.07
N GLY A 112 35.36 -18.98 -6.84
CA GLY A 112 36.69 -19.04 -6.21
C GLY A 112 36.74 -18.60 -4.74
N PHE A 113 37.82 -17.92 -4.33
CA PHE A 113 38.02 -17.50 -2.93
C PHE A 113 36.89 -16.59 -2.41
N ARG A 114 36.30 -15.76 -3.27
CA ARG A 114 35.14 -14.91 -2.93
C ARG A 114 33.92 -15.74 -2.57
N HIS A 115 33.67 -16.85 -3.28
CA HIS A 115 32.59 -17.77 -2.95
C HIS A 115 32.77 -18.33 -1.53
N VAL A 116 33.98 -18.81 -1.22
CA VAL A 116 34.31 -19.44 0.07
C VAL A 116 34.14 -18.43 1.22
N MET A 117 34.68 -17.21 1.06
CA MET A 117 34.51 -16.12 2.03
C MET A 117 33.03 -15.75 2.24
N LEU A 118 32.25 -15.56 1.17
CA LEU A 118 30.84 -15.22 1.27
C LEU A 118 30.01 -16.35 1.90
N LYS A 119 30.34 -17.60 1.59
CA LYS A 119 29.73 -18.77 2.22
C LYS A 119 30.04 -18.83 3.72
N LEU A 120 31.28 -18.53 4.12
CA LEU A 120 31.68 -18.45 5.53
C LEU A 120 30.93 -17.32 6.26
N LEU A 121 30.72 -16.18 5.59
CA LEU A 121 29.94 -15.04 6.10
C LEU A 121 28.41 -15.22 5.98
N LEU A 122 27.91 -16.45 5.78
CA LEU A 122 26.48 -16.78 5.72
C LEU A 122 25.69 -16.05 4.61
N PHE A 123 26.36 -15.51 3.58
CA PHE A 123 25.72 -14.79 2.47
C PHE A 123 24.74 -15.67 1.66
N TYR A 124 25.02 -16.97 1.59
CA TYR A 124 24.18 -17.96 0.89
C TYR A 124 23.21 -18.69 1.82
N SER A 125 23.07 -18.26 3.07
CA SER A 125 22.07 -18.81 3.99
C SER A 125 20.65 -18.55 3.48
N LYS A 126 19.70 -19.42 3.85
CA LYS A 126 18.27 -19.27 3.49
C LYS A 126 17.75 -17.88 3.91
N GLN A 127 18.08 -17.44 5.12
CA GLN A 127 17.70 -16.13 5.64
C GLN A 127 18.28 -14.97 4.80
N SER A 128 19.58 -14.99 4.48
CA SER A 128 20.19 -13.93 3.67
C SER A 128 19.58 -13.84 2.26
N LYS A 129 19.31 -14.99 1.63
CA LYS A 129 18.60 -15.06 0.35
C LYS A 129 17.19 -14.48 0.45
N SER A 130 16.43 -14.88 1.48
CA SER A 130 15.07 -14.38 1.73
C SER A 130 15.04 -12.86 1.92
N ILE A 131 15.96 -12.29 2.70
CA ILE A 131 16.03 -10.84 2.90
C ILE A 131 16.31 -10.11 1.58
N ARG A 132 17.20 -10.62 0.73
CA ARG A 132 17.45 -10.03 -0.60
C ARG A 132 16.22 -10.13 -1.51
N GLY A 133 15.58 -11.29 -1.55
CA GLY A 133 14.34 -11.50 -2.31
C GLY A 133 13.25 -10.52 -1.86
N ALA A 134 13.01 -10.43 -0.56
CA ALA A 134 12.03 -9.50 0.03
C ALA A 134 12.32 -8.04 -0.32
N ASN A 135 13.58 -7.62 -0.34
CA ASN A 135 13.99 -6.30 -0.81
C ASN A 135 13.63 -6.05 -2.28
N VAL A 136 13.82 -7.05 -3.16
CA VAL A 136 13.42 -6.94 -4.57
C VAL A 136 11.90 -6.84 -4.69
N VAL A 137 11.16 -7.68 -3.96
CA VAL A 137 9.69 -7.65 -3.95
C VAL A 137 9.17 -6.30 -3.49
N TYR A 138 9.69 -5.76 -2.39
CA TYR A 138 9.27 -4.45 -1.89
C TYR A 138 9.62 -3.32 -2.87
N LYS A 139 10.76 -3.41 -3.56
CA LYS A 139 11.10 -2.50 -4.67
C LYS A 139 10.10 -2.57 -5.82
N ARG A 140 9.50 -3.73 -6.12
CA ARG A 140 8.42 -3.82 -7.13
C ARG A 140 7.19 -3.05 -6.69
N ILE A 141 6.80 -3.19 -5.42
CA ILE A 141 5.67 -2.48 -4.82
C ILE A 141 5.89 -0.97 -4.92
N THR A 142 6.99 -0.46 -4.39
CA THR A 142 7.28 0.99 -4.42
C THR A 142 7.46 1.50 -5.85
N SER A 143 8.05 0.72 -6.76
CA SER A 143 8.17 1.10 -8.18
C SER A 143 6.83 1.23 -8.91
N GLN A 144 5.77 0.60 -8.40
CA GLN A 144 4.42 0.75 -8.94
C GLN A 144 3.71 1.94 -8.30
N VAL A 145 3.80 2.06 -6.97
CA VAL A 145 3.11 3.09 -6.19
C VAL A 145 3.72 4.48 -6.37
N ASP A 146 5.05 4.62 -6.37
CA ASP A 146 5.68 5.95 -6.37
C ASP A 146 5.65 6.64 -7.75
N LYS A 147 5.31 5.90 -8.82
CA LYS A 147 5.21 6.44 -10.19
C LYS A 147 3.98 7.34 -10.35
N PRO A 148 4.07 8.44 -11.13
CA PRO A 148 2.94 9.35 -11.34
C PRO A 148 1.76 8.69 -12.09
N PHE A 149 2.00 7.63 -12.85
CA PHE A 149 0.98 7.03 -13.71
C PHE A 149 -0.22 6.46 -12.95
N ILE A 150 -0.02 5.83 -11.80
CA ILE A 150 -1.14 5.27 -11.03
C ILE A 150 -2.09 6.37 -10.54
N TYR A 151 -1.54 7.50 -10.11
CA TYR A 151 -2.31 8.66 -9.69
C TYR A 151 -3.04 9.29 -10.88
N ASN A 152 -2.37 9.46 -12.01
CA ASN A 152 -2.97 10.06 -13.20
C ASN A 152 -4.08 9.20 -13.80
N VAL A 153 -3.87 7.88 -13.91
CA VAL A 153 -4.84 6.94 -14.48
C VAL A 153 -6.10 6.89 -13.63
N PHE A 154 -5.97 6.84 -12.30
CA PHE A 154 -7.12 6.75 -11.40
C PHE A 154 -7.62 8.12 -10.91
N ASN A 155 -7.11 9.23 -11.46
CA ASN A 155 -7.47 10.59 -11.08
C ASN A 155 -7.34 10.84 -9.55
N LEU A 156 -6.23 10.38 -8.96
CA LEU A 156 -5.92 10.53 -7.55
C LEU A 156 -4.97 11.70 -7.33
N GLU A 157 -5.22 12.51 -6.31
CA GLU A 157 -4.19 13.44 -5.82
C GLU A 157 -3.06 12.65 -5.14
N LYS A 158 -1.81 13.03 -5.39
CA LYS A 158 -0.66 12.43 -4.72
C LYS A 158 -0.47 13.01 -3.31
N THR A 159 -1.16 12.42 -2.34
CA THR A 159 -1.09 12.74 -0.91
C THR A 159 -0.41 11.60 -0.13
N PHE A 160 -0.14 11.79 1.17
CA PHE A 160 0.39 10.70 1.99
C PHE A 160 -0.67 9.60 2.12
N LYS A 161 -1.93 9.99 2.39
CA LYS A 161 -3.10 9.09 2.43
C LYS A 161 -3.20 8.20 1.18
N THR A 162 -3.27 8.78 -0.02
CA THR A 162 -3.42 7.97 -1.25
C THR A 162 -2.22 7.08 -1.51
N THR A 163 -1.01 7.56 -1.24
CA THR A 163 0.22 6.77 -1.35
C THR A 163 0.22 5.59 -0.37
N PHE A 164 -0.18 5.82 0.88
CA PHE A 164 -0.28 4.80 1.91
C PHE A 164 -1.32 3.74 1.56
N SER A 165 -2.51 4.13 1.11
CA SER A 165 -3.54 3.18 0.68
C SER A 165 -3.11 2.35 -0.52
N LEU A 166 -2.42 2.94 -1.50
CA LEU A 166 -1.84 2.21 -2.63
C LEU A 166 -0.74 1.24 -2.18
N LEU A 167 0.11 1.62 -1.21
CA LEU A 167 1.08 0.70 -0.61
C LEU A 167 0.40 -0.48 0.04
N ILE A 168 -0.66 -0.27 0.84
CA ILE A 168 -1.40 -1.35 1.49
C ILE A 168 -1.97 -2.32 0.46
N ILE A 169 -2.61 -1.83 -0.61
CA ILE A 169 -3.19 -2.70 -1.66
C ILE A 169 -2.12 -3.60 -2.28
N HIS A 170 -0.96 -3.05 -2.65
CA HIS A 170 0.10 -3.85 -3.28
C HIS A 170 0.83 -4.77 -2.30
N MET A 171 0.96 -4.37 -1.03
CA MET A 171 1.42 -5.24 0.06
C MET A 171 0.47 -6.41 0.27
N TRP A 172 -0.84 -6.14 0.35
CA TRP A 172 -1.89 -7.14 0.47
C TRP A 172 -1.82 -8.19 -0.64
N LEU A 173 -1.74 -7.75 -1.90
CA LEU A 173 -1.61 -8.65 -3.06
C LEU A 173 -0.43 -9.62 -2.92
N CYS A 174 0.75 -9.11 -2.51
CA CYS A 174 1.94 -9.91 -2.30
C CYS A 174 1.82 -10.87 -1.11
N LEU A 175 1.39 -10.37 0.05
CA LEU A 175 1.25 -11.17 1.26
C LEU A 175 0.21 -12.26 1.08
N ARG A 176 -0.90 -11.95 0.40
CA ARG A 176 -1.97 -12.91 0.16
C ARG A 176 -1.53 -14.05 -0.74
N ARG A 177 -0.74 -13.76 -1.77
CA ARG A 177 -0.11 -14.78 -2.63
C ARG A 177 0.92 -15.62 -1.89
N LEU A 178 1.75 -15.00 -1.04
CA LEU A 178 2.74 -15.71 -0.24
C LEU A 178 2.10 -16.64 0.79
N LYS A 179 0.96 -16.25 1.37
CA LYS A 179 0.23 -17.09 2.35
C LYS A 179 -0.15 -18.47 1.78
N GLU A 180 -0.38 -18.58 0.48
CA GLU A 180 -0.68 -19.86 -0.21
C GLU A 180 0.53 -20.81 -0.26
N GLU A 181 1.74 -20.32 -0.03
CA GLU A 181 2.98 -21.12 0.06
C GLU A 181 3.22 -21.68 1.47
N GLY A 182 2.23 -21.53 2.36
CA GLY A 182 2.26 -22.04 3.72
C GLY A 182 3.29 -21.33 4.60
N LYS A 183 3.92 -22.08 5.52
CA LYS A 183 4.82 -21.53 6.54
C LYS A 183 5.99 -20.75 5.96
N GLU A 184 6.58 -21.23 4.86
CA GLU A 184 7.70 -20.54 4.20
C GLU A 184 7.29 -19.21 3.60
N GLY A 185 6.06 -19.10 3.10
CA GLY A 185 5.54 -17.87 2.53
C GLY A 185 5.22 -16.84 3.61
N VAL A 186 4.70 -17.30 4.75
CA VAL A 186 4.48 -16.46 5.93
C VAL A 186 5.80 -15.90 6.47
N GLU A 187 6.83 -16.74 6.58
CA GLU A 187 8.18 -16.32 6.99
C GLU A 187 8.79 -15.31 6.02
N PHE A 188 8.66 -15.54 4.71
CA PHE A 188 9.16 -14.59 3.70
C PHE A 188 8.37 -13.27 3.70
N GLY A 189 7.06 -13.32 3.89
CA GLY A 189 6.20 -12.15 4.02
C GLY A 189 6.58 -11.26 5.20
N GLN A 190 7.08 -11.83 6.29
CA GLN A 190 7.60 -11.08 7.44
C GLN A 190 8.77 -10.17 7.06
N TYR A 191 9.73 -10.66 6.26
CA TYR A 191 10.82 -9.82 5.77
C TYR A 191 10.34 -8.65 4.92
N ILE A 192 9.30 -8.86 4.08
CA ILE A 192 8.71 -7.78 3.28
C ILE A 192 8.03 -6.76 4.20
N TYR A 193 7.30 -7.22 5.22
CA TYR A 193 6.63 -6.35 6.18
C TYR A 193 7.63 -5.50 6.97
N GLU A 194 8.75 -6.07 7.41
CA GLU A 194 9.80 -5.33 8.12
C GLU A 194 10.41 -4.22 7.25
N ILE A 195 10.69 -4.52 5.97
CA ILE A 195 11.19 -3.54 5.01
C ILE A 195 10.14 -2.44 4.77
N TYR A 196 8.88 -2.81 4.60
CA TYR A 196 7.76 -1.89 4.47
C TYR A 196 7.60 -0.98 5.69
N HIS A 197 7.63 -1.54 6.89
CA HIS A 197 7.47 -0.81 8.13
C HIS A 197 8.60 0.22 8.30
N HIS A 198 9.83 -0.16 7.97
CA HIS A 198 10.96 0.77 7.98
C HIS A 198 10.81 1.89 6.93
N ASP A 199 10.39 1.58 5.70
CA ASP A 199 10.13 2.62 4.68
C ASP A 199 8.98 3.56 5.10
N LEU A 200 7.93 3.02 5.71
CA LEU A 200 6.80 3.80 6.24
C LEU A 200 7.26 4.77 7.33
N GLU A 201 8.08 4.30 8.27
CA GLU A 201 8.69 5.14 9.31
C GLU A 201 9.51 6.30 8.69
N LEU A 202 10.32 6.01 7.68
CA LEU A 202 11.08 7.02 6.95
C LEU A 202 10.17 8.03 6.23
N ARG A 203 9.06 7.58 5.63
CA ARG A 203 8.08 8.47 4.97
C ARG A 203 7.41 9.41 5.97
N VAL A 204 6.99 8.90 7.12
CA VAL A 204 6.37 9.70 8.20
C VAL A 204 7.37 10.70 8.78
N SER A 205 8.60 10.25 9.05
CA SER A 205 9.67 11.12 9.56
C SER A 205 10.00 12.25 8.57
N LYS A 206 10.12 11.95 7.28
CA LYS A 206 10.38 12.94 6.21
C LYS A 206 9.29 14.00 6.09
N ALA A 207 8.05 13.64 6.42
CA ALA A 207 6.94 14.57 6.38
C ALA A 207 6.82 15.45 7.64
N GLY A 208 7.68 15.21 8.65
CA GLY A 208 7.94 16.13 9.75
C GLY A 208 7.38 15.67 11.10
N VAL A 209 6.79 14.48 11.18
CA VAL A 209 6.08 13.99 12.37
C VAL A 209 7.01 13.14 13.26
N ASN A 210 8.03 13.79 13.83
CA ASN A 210 9.04 13.09 14.63
C ASN A 210 8.67 12.98 16.12
N LEU A 211 7.94 13.94 16.68
CA LEU A 211 7.67 14.03 18.13
C LEU A 211 6.64 12.99 18.63
N LEU A 212 5.92 12.34 17.72
CA LEU A 212 4.89 11.33 18.04
C LEU A 212 4.98 10.10 17.13
N LEU A 213 6.13 9.88 16.49
CA LEU A 213 6.33 8.85 15.46
C LEU A 213 5.82 7.48 15.92
N SER A 214 6.14 7.06 17.14
CA SER A 214 5.70 5.78 17.69
C SER A 214 4.18 5.65 17.85
N LYS A 215 3.48 6.76 18.16
CA LYS A 215 2.01 6.77 18.24
C LYS A 215 1.42 6.65 16.83
N TRP A 216 1.95 7.42 15.88
CA TRP A 216 1.49 7.38 14.49
C TRP A 216 1.74 6.04 13.82
N MET A 217 2.90 5.42 14.05
CA MET A 217 3.21 4.10 13.51
C MET A 217 2.25 3.02 14.03
N LYS A 218 1.86 3.06 15.31
CA LYS A 218 0.84 2.14 15.86
C LYS A 218 -0.52 2.33 15.19
N GLU A 219 -0.92 3.57 14.93
CA GLU A 219 -2.19 3.86 14.26
C GLU A 219 -2.16 3.43 12.79
N LEU A 220 -1.07 3.71 12.08
CA LEU A 220 -0.82 3.24 10.72
C LEU A 220 -0.84 1.71 10.61
N GLU A 221 -0.26 1.02 11.59
CA GLU A 221 -0.26 -0.43 11.65
C GLU A 221 -1.69 -0.99 11.80
N LYS A 222 -2.53 -0.39 12.65
CA LYS A 222 -3.94 -0.76 12.77
C LYS A 222 -4.68 -0.59 11.44
N ILE A 223 -4.48 0.55 10.75
CA ILE A 223 -5.10 0.81 9.45
C ILE A 223 -4.66 -0.23 8.42
N PHE A 224 -3.35 -0.55 8.39
CA PHE A 224 -2.80 -1.58 7.51
C PHE A 224 -3.53 -2.91 7.71
N TYR A 225 -3.56 -3.45 8.94
CA TYR A 225 -4.21 -4.75 9.19
C TYR A 225 -5.72 -4.71 8.98
N GLY A 226 -6.41 -3.63 9.35
CA GLY A 226 -7.84 -3.45 9.07
C GLY A 226 -8.14 -3.54 7.57
N ASN A 227 -7.29 -2.91 6.75
CA ASN A 227 -7.39 -2.97 5.30
C ASN A 227 -7.12 -4.37 4.73
N ILE A 228 -6.09 -5.08 5.21
CA ILE A 228 -5.82 -6.48 4.80
C ILE A 228 -7.09 -7.32 4.96
N ILE A 229 -7.72 -7.25 6.13
CA ILE A 229 -8.93 -8.01 6.46
C ILE A 229 -10.10 -7.61 5.58
N ALA A 230 -10.29 -6.30 5.38
CA ALA A 230 -11.35 -5.77 4.54
C ALA A 230 -11.21 -6.26 3.09
N TYR A 231 -10.00 -6.21 2.52
CA TYR A 231 -9.75 -6.69 1.15
C TYR A 231 -9.90 -8.21 1.03
N ASP A 232 -9.43 -8.97 2.00
CA ASP A 232 -9.62 -10.43 2.00
C ASP A 232 -11.09 -10.82 2.09
N THR A 233 -11.86 -10.15 2.95
CA THR A 233 -13.30 -10.36 3.07
C THR A 233 -14.03 -10.00 1.78
N ALA A 234 -13.64 -8.88 1.15
CA ALA A 234 -14.22 -8.43 -0.12
C ALA A 234 -13.89 -9.34 -1.32
N MET A 235 -12.91 -10.24 -1.18
CA MET A 235 -12.50 -11.19 -2.23
C MET A 235 -13.06 -12.61 -2.02
N LEU A 236 -13.82 -12.83 -0.95
CA LEU A 236 -14.48 -14.13 -0.72
C LEU A 236 -15.55 -14.38 -1.79
N PRO A 237 -15.76 -15.64 -2.23
CA PRO A 237 -16.83 -15.99 -3.18
C PRO A 237 -18.23 -15.55 -2.72
N GLU A 238 -18.46 -15.49 -1.41
CA GLU A 238 -19.74 -15.13 -0.78
C GLU A 238 -19.91 -13.61 -0.61
N ALA A 239 -18.89 -12.80 -0.92
CA ALA A 239 -18.95 -11.35 -0.79
C ALA A 239 -19.92 -10.73 -1.80
N LYS A 240 -20.48 -9.57 -1.44
CA LYS A 240 -21.31 -8.79 -2.38
C LYS A 240 -20.44 -8.27 -3.53
N GLN A 241 -21.04 -8.17 -4.72
CA GLN A 241 -20.33 -7.77 -5.95
C GLN A 241 -19.69 -6.37 -5.86
N ASP A 242 -20.22 -5.49 -5.02
CA ASP A 242 -19.74 -4.13 -4.80
C ASP A 242 -18.82 -3.98 -3.59
N GLU A 243 -18.62 -5.03 -2.78
CA GLU A 243 -17.89 -4.95 -1.51
C GLU A 243 -16.45 -4.42 -1.69
N LEU A 244 -15.73 -4.94 -2.68
CA LEU A 244 -14.37 -4.46 -3.00
C LEU A 244 -14.38 -3.00 -3.44
N SER A 245 -15.33 -2.61 -4.27
CA SER A 245 -15.45 -1.23 -4.74
C SER A 245 -15.73 -0.29 -3.56
N ASN A 246 -16.58 -0.72 -2.61
CA ASN A 246 -16.87 0.04 -1.40
C ASN A 246 -15.61 0.19 -0.52
N MET A 247 -14.81 -0.87 -0.37
CA MET A 247 -13.55 -0.81 0.38
C MET A 247 -12.51 0.07 -0.29
N ILE A 248 -12.32 -0.04 -1.60
CA ILE A 248 -11.41 0.83 -2.35
C ILE A 248 -11.87 2.28 -2.27
N TRP A 249 -13.17 2.55 -2.37
CA TRP A 249 -13.70 3.89 -2.25
C TRP A 249 -13.35 4.52 -0.89
N ARG A 250 -13.71 3.85 0.21
CA ARG A 250 -13.40 4.31 1.58
C ARG A 250 -11.90 4.55 1.79
N ASN A 251 -11.08 3.60 1.36
CA ASN A 251 -9.65 3.65 1.70
C ASN A 251 -8.82 4.52 0.73
N VAL A 252 -9.23 4.69 -0.53
CA VAL A 252 -8.41 5.35 -1.57
C VAL A 252 -9.00 6.67 -2.05
N PHE A 253 -10.32 6.73 -2.25
CA PHE A 253 -10.98 7.86 -2.95
C PHE A 253 -11.76 8.80 -2.04
N SER A 254 -12.28 8.31 -0.92
CA SER A 254 -13.05 9.10 0.02
C SER A 254 -12.15 10.15 0.65
N ASP A 255 -12.47 11.43 0.44
CA ASP A 255 -11.95 12.55 1.23
C ASP A 255 -13.14 13.39 1.67
N ASP A 256 -13.37 13.46 2.99
CA ASP A 256 -14.35 14.28 3.71
C ASP A 256 -15.61 14.69 2.90
N GLY A 257 -16.53 13.75 2.70
CA GLY A 257 -17.85 14.04 2.14
C GLY A 257 -17.86 14.44 0.66
N SER A 258 -16.75 14.25 -0.06
CA SER A 258 -16.75 14.35 -1.52
C SER A 258 -17.74 13.35 -2.14
N PRO A 259 -18.48 13.74 -3.20
CA PRO A 259 -19.32 12.81 -3.92
C PRO A 259 -18.47 11.63 -4.42
N MET A 260 -19.09 10.46 -4.55
CA MET A 260 -18.47 9.28 -5.14
C MET A 260 -17.65 9.69 -6.38
N PRO A 261 -16.37 9.30 -6.48
CA PRO A 261 -15.48 9.73 -7.56
C PRO A 261 -16.07 9.39 -8.92
N ASP A 262 -15.54 10.05 -9.96
CA ASP A 262 -15.93 9.86 -11.36
C ASP A 262 -16.30 8.40 -11.66
N ALA A 263 -17.46 8.19 -12.28
CA ALA A 263 -18.13 6.89 -12.39
C ALA A 263 -17.26 5.80 -13.04
N ALA A 264 -16.16 6.16 -13.71
CA ALA A 264 -15.23 5.23 -14.34
C ALA A 264 -14.00 4.85 -13.49
N ALA A 265 -13.51 5.72 -12.59
CA ALA A 265 -12.22 5.54 -11.90
C ALA A 265 -12.26 4.45 -10.83
N LEU A 266 -13.27 4.49 -9.96
CA LEU A 266 -13.44 3.49 -8.91
C LEU A 266 -13.67 2.09 -9.50
N PRO A 267 -14.59 1.88 -10.46
CA PRO A 267 -14.74 0.57 -11.10
C PRO A 267 -13.47 0.12 -11.84
N ALA A 268 -12.69 1.04 -12.43
CA ALA A 268 -11.42 0.69 -13.08
C ALA A 268 -10.36 0.24 -12.06
N MET A 269 -10.28 0.88 -10.90
CA MET A 269 -9.37 0.48 -9.84
C MET A 269 -9.77 -0.86 -9.22
N ALA A 270 -11.07 -1.09 -8.98
CA ALA A 270 -11.57 -2.39 -8.55
C ALA A 270 -11.22 -3.50 -9.56
N ARG A 271 -11.41 -3.25 -10.87
CA ARG A 271 -10.97 -4.18 -11.93
C ARG A 271 -9.46 -4.41 -11.91
N TYR A 272 -8.66 -3.36 -11.74
CA TYR A 272 -7.21 -3.49 -11.61
C TYR A 272 -6.84 -4.39 -10.43
N VAL A 273 -7.38 -4.12 -9.23
CA VAL A 273 -7.08 -4.90 -8.02
C VAL A 273 -7.49 -6.36 -8.16
N CYS A 274 -8.72 -6.64 -8.64
CA CYS A 274 -9.17 -8.01 -8.92
C CYS A 274 -8.25 -8.71 -9.93
N ARG A 275 -7.89 -8.02 -11.02
CA ARG A 275 -7.04 -8.60 -12.04
C ARG A 275 -5.65 -8.88 -11.50
N GLU A 276 -5.01 -7.95 -10.81
CA GLU A 276 -3.70 -8.14 -10.20
C GLU A 276 -3.73 -9.26 -9.18
N TYR A 277 -4.79 -9.39 -8.38
CA TYR A 277 -4.99 -10.53 -7.48
C TYR A 277 -4.94 -11.86 -8.24
N THR A 278 -5.75 -12.01 -9.29
CA THR A 278 -5.73 -13.24 -10.10
C THR A 278 -4.37 -13.46 -10.78
N CYS A 279 -3.73 -12.41 -11.30
CA CYS A 279 -2.44 -12.52 -11.95
C CYS A 279 -1.33 -12.93 -10.96
N MET A 280 -1.35 -12.40 -9.72
CA MET A 280 -0.46 -12.81 -8.64
C MET A 280 -0.66 -14.29 -8.28
N MET A 281 -1.92 -14.74 -8.17
CA MET A 281 -2.25 -16.16 -7.93
C MET A 281 -1.76 -17.10 -9.03
N LEU A 282 -1.72 -16.63 -10.29
CA LEU A 282 -1.15 -17.38 -11.42
C LEU A 282 0.38 -17.31 -11.51
N THR A 283 1.02 -16.42 -10.74
CA THR A 283 2.48 -16.24 -10.77
C THR A 283 3.15 -17.35 -9.97
N ASP A 284 4.21 -17.93 -10.54
CA ASP A 284 4.92 -19.04 -9.95
C ASP A 284 5.68 -18.65 -8.67
N LYS A 285 5.92 -19.64 -7.81
CA LYS A 285 6.61 -19.47 -6.52
C LYS A 285 7.98 -18.80 -6.71
N GLU A 286 8.76 -19.23 -7.69
CA GLU A 286 10.14 -18.74 -7.88
C GLU A 286 10.17 -17.26 -8.24
N ALA A 287 9.28 -16.81 -9.13
CA ALA A 287 9.13 -15.42 -9.50
C ALA A 287 8.71 -14.54 -8.31
N ILE A 288 7.80 -15.02 -7.47
CA ILE A 288 7.36 -14.30 -6.25
C ILE A 288 8.50 -14.16 -5.25
N TYR A 289 9.21 -15.25 -4.92
CA TYR A 289 10.29 -15.23 -3.93
C TYR A 289 11.54 -14.46 -4.39
N SER A 290 11.83 -14.47 -5.69
CA SER A 290 12.95 -13.71 -6.25
C SER A 290 12.61 -12.24 -6.55
N GLY A 291 11.33 -11.87 -6.52
CA GLY A 291 10.86 -10.55 -6.96
C GLY A 291 10.99 -10.33 -8.48
N ASN A 292 11.10 -11.42 -9.25
CA ASN A 292 11.12 -11.43 -10.72
C ASN A 292 9.71 -11.41 -11.30
N PHE A 293 8.88 -10.49 -10.80
CA PHE A 293 7.56 -10.19 -11.34
C PHE A 293 7.42 -8.66 -11.50
N ALA A 294 6.42 -8.24 -12.25
CA ALA A 294 6.03 -6.83 -12.32
C ALA A 294 4.51 -6.69 -12.38
N PHE A 295 3.98 -5.78 -11.56
CA PHE A 295 2.59 -5.35 -11.65
C PHE A 295 2.27 -4.81 -13.04
N THR A 296 1.00 -4.87 -13.42
CA THR A 296 0.56 -4.38 -14.72
C THR A 296 0.93 -2.92 -14.92
N ARG A 297 1.59 -2.64 -16.03
CA ARG A 297 2.03 -1.29 -16.37
C ARG A 297 0.81 -0.42 -16.65
N LEU A 298 0.77 0.71 -15.96
CA LEU A 298 -0.17 1.78 -16.18
C LEU A 298 0.52 2.77 -17.11
N ALA A 299 0.35 2.62 -18.43
CA ALA A 299 0.90 3.53 -19.43
C ALA A 299 -0.20 4.44 -19.98
N ASN A 300 0.13 5.72 -20.21
CA ASN A 300 -0.64 6.51 -21.16
C ASN A 300 -0.31 5.97 -22.56
N SER A 301 -1.35 5.60 -23.31
CA SER A 301 -1.26 5.09 -24.68
C SER A 301 -0.53 6.03 -25.66
N SER A 302 -0.27 7.29 -25.30
CA SER A 302 0.38 8.28 -26.15
C SER A 302 1.90 8.12 -26.31
N LEU A 303 2.59 7.38 -25.44
CA LEU A 303 4.05 7.19 -25.56
C LEU A 303 4.47 5.90 -26.27
N GLU A 304 3.53 4.96 -26.48
CA GLU A 304 3.80 3.72 -27.21
C GLU A 304 3.49 3.81 -28.71
N SER A 305 2.74 4.81 -29.17
CA SER A 305 2.56 5.07 -30.61
C SER A 305 3.82 5.70 -31.22
N SER A 306 4.44 6.69 -30.56
CA SER A 306 5.69 7.32 -31.07
C SER A 306 6.96 6.46 -30.98
N ARG A 307 6.86 5.20 -30.52
CA ARG A 307 7.97 4.22 -30.60
C ARG A 307 7.71 3.10 -31.61
N ARG A 308 6.56 3.13 -32.29
CA ARG A 308 6.16 2.14 -33.29
C ARG A 308 5.94 2.72 -34.69
N ASP A 309 6.25 3.99 -34.89
CA ASP A 309 6.35 4.68 -36.17
C ASP A 309 7.79 5.12 -36.41
#